data_AF-A0A971D1T7-F1
#
_entry.id   AF-A0A971D1T7-F1
#
_cell.length_a   1.000
_cell.length_b   1.000
_cell.length_c   1.000
_cell.angle_alpha   90.00
_cell.angle_beta   90.00
_cell.angle_gamma   90.00
#
_symmetry.space_group_name_H-M   'P 1'
#
loop_
_entity.id
_entity.type
_entity.pdbx_description
1 polymer ?
#
loop_
_entity_poly.entity_id
_entity_poly.type
_entity_poly.pdbx_seq_one_letter_code
_entity_poly.pdbx_strand_id
1 'polypeptide(L)'
;MAPYDLVLADGRIVDGCGNPWYRGDVGVRGDRVAAIGAPGTLRGRRVIDAEDRYIAPGFVDPHTHSDLTILLHPRAETAVRQGVTTHVTGNCGMSAAPLTEKHRDDAVHNWAHYAWGLDAVSWDWRSFRQYLAALRRSGHAINIAPLVGHGALRLAVAGFAERAVTEVELRRMERLLEASLRAGAHGMSTGLVYPPGCFADTQEVLALCRVVARHHGIYASHVRGERETILTAVAEALDLGRAAGCPVQVSHNAPKWGAPEDAAANLGMIEEARRGGLDATTDNDVHRDLAPRFSRALPQPVLDLDHEALIALLSDPEARAALKREVLDETLPGPGYAGVVRHGRFDRVIVFHAGRHPELRGRSVADIAAERGTDPFDTFLDLIVEEDDDLVGLFDYIEEKNIRALLQSPLAMISSDGLVMAPPEQSPDPSVYWPCAYGEYPGVLERYVRDEPVLRL
;
A
#
# COMPACT_ATOMS: atom_id res chain seq x y z
N MET A 1 -16.73 44.42 -1.71
CA MET A 1 -16.32 43.12 -2.28
C MET A 1 -16.33 42.09 -1.17
N ALA A 2 -16.81 40.87 -1.41
CA ALA A 2 -16.72 39.83 -0.39
C ALA A 2 -15.22 39.51 -0.12
N PRO A 3 -14.77 39.47 1.14
CA PRO A 3 -13.35 39.29 1.48
C PRO A 3 -12.79 37.90 1.14
N TYR A 4 -13.65 36.90 0.92
CA TYR A 4 -13.30 35.50 0.66
C TYR A 4 -13.95 34.96 -0.62
N ASP A 5 -13.31 33.98 -1.25
CA ASP A 5 -13.83 33.30 -2.44
C ASP A 5 -14.91 32.28 -2.08
N LEU A 6 -14.67 31.49 -1.04
CA LEU A 6 -15.59 30.50 -0.48
C LEU A 6 -15.68 30.69 1.05
N VAL A 7 -16.88 30.56 1.60
CA VAL A 7 -17.11 30.39 3.04
C VAL A 7 -17.88 29.08 3.26
N LEU A 8 -17.34 28.22 4.10
CA LEU A 8 -18.06 27.10 4.71
C LEU A 8 -18.65 27.62 6.03
N ALA A 9 -19.97 27.76 6.11
CA ALA A 9 -20.65 28.43 7.22
C ALA A 9 -21.28 27.43 8.20
N ASP A 10 -21.32 27.80 9.48
CA ASP A 10 -22.03 27.10 10.56
C ASP A 10 -21.72 25.59 10.67
N GLY A 11 -20.45 25.21 10.49
CA GLY A 11 -20.01 23.82 10.59
C GLY A 11 -19.41 23.45 11.94
N ARG A 12 -19.30 22.15 12.19
CA ARG A 12 -18.53 21.58 13.31
C ARG A 12 -17.07 21.43 12.87
N ILE A 13 -16.23 22.37 13.25
CA ILE A 13 -14.83 22.41 12.85
C ILE A 13 -14.03 21.43 13.68
N VAL A 14 -13.39 20.48 13.02
CA VAL A 14 -12.33 19.61 13.55
C VAL A 14 -11.05 20.01 12.83
N ASP A 15 -10.18 20.77 13.48
CA ASP A 15 -9.01 21.40 12.84
C ASP A 15 -7.81 20.47 12.65
N GLY A 16 -7.87 19.23 13.17
CA GLY A 16 -6.81 18.23 13.08
C GLY A 16 -5.75 18.32 14.19
N CYS A 17 -5.89 19.23 15.17
CA CYS A 17 -4.92 19.40 16.27
C CYS A 17 -5.22 18.52 17.50
N GLY A 18 -6.25 17.67 17.44
CA GLY A 18 -6.64 16.75 18.52
C GLY A 18 -7.56 17.35 19.58
N ASN A 19 -8.00 18.61 19.43
CA ASN A 19 -9.05 19.20 20.27
C ASN A 19 -10.46 18.75 19.86
N PRO A 20 -11.43 18.81 20.79
CA PRO A 20 -12.84 18.66 20.45
C PRO A 20 -13.26 19.65 19.36
N TRP A 21 -14.28 19.27 18.59
CA TRP A 21 -14.85 20.14 17.58
C TRP A 21 -15.47 21.42 18.19
N TYR A 22 -15.48 22.50 17.43
CA TYR A 22 -16.17 23.74 17.79
C TYR A 22 -16.96 24.29 16.59
N ARG A 23 -18.00 25.10 16.86
CA ARG A 23 -18.85 25.65 15.80
C ARG A 23 -18.23 26.92 15.21
N GLY A 24 -18.19 27.02 13.88
CA GLY A 24 -17.63 28.20 13.22
C GLY A 24 -17.77 28.23 11.70
N ASP A 25 -17.26 29.32 11.12
CA ASP A 25 -17.14 29.52 9.68
C ASP A 25 -15.67 29.38 9.24
N VAL A 26 -15.42 28.82 8.06
CA VAL A 26 -14.10 28.75 7.42
C VAL A 26 -14.11 29.55 6.12
N GLY A 27 -13.29 30.59 6.04
CA GLY A 27 -13.12 31.44 4.86
C GLY A 27 -11.90 31.06 4.05
N VAL A 28 -12.08 30.79 2.75
CA VAL A 28 -11.04 30.43 1.80
C VAL A 28 -10.82 31.56 0.79
N ARG A 29 -9.55 31.85 0.48
CA ARG A 29 -9.14 32.80 -0.55
C ARG A 29 -8.02 32.21 -1.37
N GLY A 30 -8.23 32.09 -2.67
CA GLY A 30 -7.33 31.34 -3.56
C GLY A 30 -7.13 29.89 -3.07
N ASP A 31 -5.89 29.54 -2.75
CA ASP A 31 -5.43 28.21 -2.35
C ASP A 31 -5.13 28.10 -0.83
N ARG A 32 -5.70 29.01 -0.02
CA ARG A 32 -5.45 29.08 1.43
C ARG A 32 -6.73 29.26 2.23
N VAL A 33 -6.77 28.61 3.39
CA VAL A 33 -7.66 29.01 4.49
C VAL A 33 -7.19 30.38 4.98
N ALA A 34 -8.03 31.40 4.79
CA ALA A 34 -7.70 32.79 5.06
C ALA A 34 -8.19 33.27 6.42
N ALA A 35 -9.25 32.67 6.95
CA ALA A 35 -9.79 32.96 8.27
C ALA A 35 -10.64 31.80 8.79
N ILE A 36 -10.68 31.65 10.12
CA ILE A 36 -11.68 30.88 10.84
C ILE A 36 -12.36 31.85 11.81
N GLY A 37 -13.68 31.88 11.82
CA GLY A 37 -14.47 32.85 12.57
C GLY A 37 -15.65 32.22 13.30
N ALA A 38 -16.28 32.99 14.19
CA ALA A 38 -17.54 32.57 14.80
C ALA A 38 -18.65 32.42 13.75
N PRO A 39 -19.71 31.63 14.01
CA PRO A 39 -20.77 31.39 13.03
C PRO A 39 -21.43 32.68 12.52
N GLY A 40 -21.60 32.78 11.21
CA GLY A 40 -22.23 33.93 10.54
C GLY A 40 -21.37 35.19 10.48
N THR A 41 -20.09 35.12 10.86
CA THR A 41 -19.19 36.29 10.85
C THR A 41 -18.43 36.47 9.54
N LEU A 42 -18.28 35.41 8.74
CA LEU A 42 -17.56 35.49 7.47
C LEU A 42 -18.50 35.70 6.28
N ARG A 43 -18.03 36.44 5.26
CA ARG A 43 -18.77 36.68 4.01
C ARG A 43 -17.90 36.28 2.81
N GLY A 44 -18.43 35.41 1.96
CA GLY A 44 -17.74 34.91 0.77
C GLY A 44 -18.51 35.20 -0.52
N ARG A 45 -17.83 35.11 -1.67
CA ARG A 45 -18.49 35.14 -2.99
C ARG A 45 -19.42 33.93 -3.18
N ARG A 46 -18.98 32.76 -2.70
CA ARG A 46 -19.79 31.56 -2.53
C ARG A 46 -19.88 31.23 -1.05
N VAL A 47 -21.07 30.91 -0.58
CA VAL A 47 -21.30 30.43 0.80
C VAL A 47 -21.93 29.05 0.69
N ILE A 48 -21.37 28.08 1.41
CA ILE A 48 -21.92 26.74 1.58
C ILE A 48 -22.27 26.61 3.06
N ASP A 49 -23.54 26.43 3.35
CA ASP A 49 -23.99 26.06 4.69
C ASP A 49 -23.58 24.61 4.97
N ALA A 50 -22.85 24.38 6.06
CA ALA A 50 -22.40 23.04 6.42
C ALA A 50 -23.54 22.17 6.95
N GLU A 51 -24.70 22.74 7.32
CA GLU A 51 -25.89 22.02 7.82
C GLU A 51 -25.53 21.04 8.96
N ASP A 52 -24.82 21.54 9.98
CA ASP A 52 -24.34 20.74 11.11
C ASP A 52 -23.31 19.65 10.79
N ARG A 53 -22.85 19.55 9.54
CA ARG A 53 -21.77 18.63 9.14
C ARG A 53 -20.41 19.11 9.67
N TYR A 54 -19.45 18.18 9.64
CA TYR A 54 -18.07 18.47 10.02
C TYR A 54 -17.33 19.21 8.91
N ILE A 55 -16.52 20.18 9.30
CA ILE A 55 -15.50 20.80 8.46
C ILE A 55 -14.14 20.36 9.01
N ALA A 56 -13.37 19.64 8.20
CA ALA A 56 -12.07 19.13 8.59
C ALA A 56 -11.02 19.40 7.50
N PRO A 57 -9.71 19.34 7.82
CA PRO A 57 -8.68 19.16 6.82
C PRO A 57 -9.02 17.98 5.92
N GLY A 58 -8.71 18.10 4.64
CA GLY A 58 -8.80 16.96 3.74
C GLY A 58 -7.85 15.85 4.19
N PHE A 59 -8.26 14.60 4.08
CA PHE A 59 -7.43 13.49 4.54
C PHE A 59 -6.15 13.40 3.69
N VAL A 60 -5.06 13.04 4.37
CA VAL A 60 -3.76 12.75 3.76
C VAL A 60 -3.58 11.25 3.87
N ASP A 61 -3.49 10.59 2.72
CA ASP A 61 -3.21 9.17 2.65
C ASP A 61 -1.71 8.92 2.54
N PRO A 62 -1.07 8.43 3.62
CA PRO A 62 0.38 8.25 3.65
C PRO A 62 0.83 7.01 2.87
N HIS A 63 -0.10 6.13 2.47
CA HIS A 63 0.26 4.88 1.81
C HIS A 63 -0.66 4.59 0.63
N THR A 64 -0.21 4.95 -0.58
CA THR A 64 -0.92 4.59 -1.81
C THR A 64 0.04 4.10 -2.89
N HIS A 65 -0.53 3.43 -3.88
CA HIS A 65 0.15 2.95 -5.08
C HIS A 65 -0.33 3.67 -6.36
N SER A 66 -0.88 4.88 -6.20
CA SER A 66 -1.55 5.63 -7.28
C SER A 66 -0.61 6.21 -8.33
N ASP A 67 0.70 5.90 -8.29
CA ASP A 67 1.76 6.46 -9.13
C ASP A 67 1.40 6.53 -10.63
N LEU A 68 0.86 5.44 -11.16
CA LEU A 68 0.48 5.33 -12.57
C LEU A 68 -1.02 5.53 -12.77
N THR A 69 -1.85 5.03 -11.86
CA THR A 69 -3.31 5.03 -12.04
C THR A 69 -3.89 6.45 -11.96
N ILE A 70 -3.23 7.38 -11.27
CA ILE A 70 -3.62 8.81 -11.28
C ILE A 70 -3.49 9.44 -12.68
N LEU A 71 -2.66 8.90 -13.57
CA LEU A 71 -2.55 9.36 -14.96
C LEU A 71 -3.75 8.90 -15.80
N LEU A 72 -4.34 7.75 -15.45
CA LEU A 72 -5.53 7.20 -16.11
C LEU A 72 -6.82 7.81 -15.55
N HIS A 73 -6.83 8.09 -14.25
CA HIS A 73 -7.99 8.58 -13.51
C HIS A 73 -7.68 9.92 -12.81
N PRO A 74 -7.37 11.00 -13.55
CA PRO A 74 -6.88 12.25 -12.96
C PRO A 74 -7.89 12.94 -12.04
N ARG A 75 -9.18 12.62 -12.15
CA ARG A 75 -10.21 13.13 -11.22
C ARG A 75 -10.10 12.55 -9.81
N ALA A 76 -9.35 11.46 -9.64
CA ALA A 76 -9.16 10.78 -8.37
C ALA A 76 -10.47 10.51 -7.62
N GLU A 77 -11.53 10.12 -8.33
CA GLU A 77 -12.88 10.08 -7.74
C GLU A 77 -12.96 9.11 -6.56
N THR A 78 -12.22 8.00 -6.59
CA THR A 78 -12.17 7.04 -5.49
C THR A 78 -11.52 7.60 -4.23
N ALA A 79 -10.59 8.55 -4.37
CA ALA A 79 -9.97 9.27 -3.25
C ALA A 79 -10.84 10.45 -2.78
N VAL A 80 -11.28 11.31 -3.72
CA VAL A 80 -12.04 12.53 -3.42
C VAL A 80 -13.37 12.22 -2.76
N ARG A 81 -14.07 11.15 -3.19
CA ARG A 81 -15.34 10.72 -2.58
C ARG A 81 -15.18 10.22 -1.14
N GLN A 82 -13.96 9.85 -0.75
CA GLN A 82 -13.62 9.48 0.63
C GLN A 82 -13.21 10.69 1.50
N GLY A 83 -13.04 11.88 0.91
CA GLY A 83 -12.51 13.06 1.60
C GLY A 83 -10.98 13.19 1.53
N VAL A 84 -10.30 12.31 0.79
CA VAL A 84 -8.85 12.36 0.60
C VAL A 84 -8.48 13.47 -0.37
N THR A 85 -7.49 14.26 0.02
CA THR A 85 -6.98 15.40 -0.77
C THR A 85 -5.51 15.30 -1.12
N THR A 86 -4.78 14.36 -0.50
CA THR A 86 -3.35 14.15 -0.74
C THR A 86 -3.04 12.67 -0.69
N HIS A 87 -2.34 12.15 -1.70
CA HIS A 87 -1.75 10.82 -1.69
C HIS A 87 -0.23 10.92 -1.56
N VAL A 88 0.35 10.11 -0.70
CA VAL A 88 1.76 9.74 -0.75
C VAL A 88 1.87 8.51 -1.63
N THR A 89 2.72 8.59 -2.66
CA THR A 89 2.91 7.56 -3.69
C THR A 89 4.34 7.05 -3.69
N GLY A 90 4.62 5.98 -4.43
CA GLY A 90 5.95 5.42 -4.50
C GLY A 90 6.31 4.58 -3.27
N ASN A 91 5.34 3.90 -2.67
CA ASN A 91 5.50 3.04 -1.50
C ASN A 91 5.96 1.61 -1.85
N CYS A 92 6.30 0.82 -0.83
CA CYS A 92 6.69 -0.59 -0.94
C CYS A 92 7.82 -0.88 -1.94
N GLY A 93 8.75 0.06 -2.12
CA GLY A 93 9.84 -0.06 -3.08
C GLY A 93 9.40 0.11 -4.54
N MET A 94 8.13 0.37 -4.80
CA MET A 94 7.57 0.62 -6.11
C MET A 94 7.52 2.12 -6.39
N SER A 95 7.76 2.53 -7.64
CA SER A 95 7.48 3.88 -8.11
C SER A 95 7.52 3.92 -9.64
N ALA A 96 6.86 4.90 -10.25
CA ALA A 96 6.86 5.07 -11.71
C ALA A 96 8.23 5.45 -12.30
N ALA A 97 9.13 6.02 -11.49
CA ALA A 97 10.44 6.51 -11.91
C ALA A 97 11.44 6.40 -10.76
N PRO A 98 12.75 6.24 -11.03
CA PRO A 98 13.42 6.35 -12.34
C PRO A 98 13.22 5.11 -13.23
N LEU A 99 13.38 5.30 -14.55
CA LEU A 99 13.21 4.27 -15.56
C LEU A 99 14.34 4.35 -16.60
N THR A 100 15.06 3.25 -16.84
CA THR A 100 16.09 3.21 -17.88
C THR A 100 15.59 2.46 -19.11
N GLU A 101 16.11 2.80 -20.29
CA GLU A 101 15.71 2.13 -21.53
C GLU A 101 15.94 0.61 -21.47
N LYS A 102 17.06 0.21 -20.86
CA LYS A 102 17.47 -1.20 -20.77
C LYS A 102 16.47 -2.06 -19.98
N HIS A 103 15.88 -1.49 -18.92
CA HIS A 103 15.03 -2.21 -17.96
C HIS A 103 13.61 -1.64 -17.96
N ARG A 104 13.18 -1.10 -19.10
CA ARG A 104 11.85 -0.53 -19.28
C ARG A 104 10.79 -1.60 -19.14
N ASP A 105 10.95 -2.69 -19.89
CA ASP A 105 9.98 -3.78 -19.93
C ASP A 105 9.92 -4.50 -18.58
N ASP A 106 11.06 -4.65 -17.89
CA ASP A 106 11.10 -5.16 -16.52
C ASP A 106 10.25 -4.31 -15.56
N ALA A 107 10.31 -2.97 -15.68
CA ALA A 107 9.50 -2.08 -14.84
C ALA A 107 8.01 -2.13 -15.19
N VAL A 108 7.66 -2.23 -16.48
CA VAL A 108 6.28 -2.41 -16.92
C VAL A 108 5.73 -3.74 -16.39
N HIS A 109 6.50 -4.82 -16.54
CA HIS A 109 6.17 -6.14 -16.04
C HIS A 109 5.98 -6.12 -14.51
N ASN A 110 6.88 -5.49 -13.76
CA ASN A 110 6.77 -5.35 -12.32
C ASN A 110 5.44 -4.69 -11.91
N TRP A 111 5.03 -3.62 -12.58
CA TRP A 111 3.77 -2.92 -12.29
C TRP A 111 2.53 -3.74 -12.67
N ALA A 112 2.60 -4.57 -13.70
CA ALA A 112 1.50 -5.43 -14.13
C ALA A 112 1.11 -6.50 -13.08
N HIS A 113 1.99 -6.79 -12.10
CA HIS A 113 1.63 -7.66 -10.97
C HIS A 113 0.65 -7.02 -9.99
N TYR A 114 0.64 -5.68 -9.88
CA TYR A 114 -0.01 -4.96 -8.78
C TYR A 114 -1.08 -3.97 -9.24
N ALA A 115 -1.17 -3.68 -10.54
CA ALA A 115 -2.17 -2.78 -11.08
C ALA A 115 -2.64 -3.21 -12.48
N TRP A 116 -3.93 -3.05 -12.72
CA TRP A 116 -4.60 -3.41 -13.97
C TRP A 116 -4.82 -2.21 -14.88
N GLY A 117 -5.00 -2.47 -16.18
CA GLY A 117 -5.33 -1.45 -17.17
C GLY A 117 -4.21 -0.45 -17.47
N LEU A 118 -2.97 -0.78 -17.09
CA LEU A 118 -1.81 0.08 -17.31
C LEU A 118 -1.35 0.14 -18.77
N ASP A 119 -1.95 -0.64 -19.67
CA ASP A 119 -1.68 -0.62 -21.12
C ASP A 119 -1.89 0.77 -21.73
N ALA A 120 -2.79 1.56 -21.14
CA ALA A 120 -3.10 2.92 -21.57
C ALA A 120 -2.09 3.97 -21.07
N VAL A 121 -1.16 3.61 -20.17
CA VAL A 121 -0.15 4.53 -19.66
C VAL A 121 0.97 4.71 -20.69
N SER A 122 1.11 5.92 -21.21
CA SER A 122 2.28 6.28 -22.01
C SER A 122 3.49 6.48 -21.07
N TRP A 123 4.33 5.46 -20.95
CA TRP A 123 5.58 5.48 -20.18
C TRP A 123 6.66 6.40 -20.80
N ASP A 124 6.37 7.66 -21.09
CA ASP A 124 7.19 8.57 -21.89
C ASP A 124 8.34 9.25 -21.13
N TRP A 125 8.58 8.85 -19.87
CA TRP A 125 9.64 9.38 -19.02
C TRP A 125 10.81 8.40 -18.83
N ARG A 126 11.96 8.95 -18.41
CA ARG A 126 13.16 8.20 -17.99
C ARG A 126 13.67 8.66 -16.61
N SER A 127 13.48 9.94 -16.30
CA SER A 127 13.86 10.52 -15.02
C SER A 127 12.65 10.85 -14.15
N PHE A 128 12.85 10.91 -12.84
CA PHE A 128 11.82 11.34 -11.89
C PHE A 128 11.29 12.74 -12.20
N ARG A 129 12.16 13.67 -12.65
CA ARG A 129 11.74 15.01 -13.11
C ARG A 129 10.75 14.96 -14.27
N GLN A 130 10.95 14.05 -15.22
CA GLN A 130 10.04 13.87 -16.36
C GLN A 130 8.71 13.24 -15.91
N TYR A 131 8.76 12.27 -15.00
CA TYR A 131 7.56 11.73 -14.38
C TYR A 131 6.74 12.80 -13.63
N LEU A 132 7.39 13.62 -12.79
CA LEU A 132 6.70 14.76 -12.14
C LEU A 132 6.12 15.75 -13.16
N ALA A 133 6.75 15.92 -14.32
CA ALA A 133 6.18 16.73 -15.40
C ALA A 133 4.97 16.04 -16.05
N ALA A 134 4.95 14.72 -16.18
CA ALA A 134 3.79 13.96 -16.65
C ALA A 134 2.61 14.06 -15.67
N LEU A 135 2.86 13.90 -14.36
CA LEU A 135 1.86 14.14 -13.31
C LEU A 135 1.27 15.55 -13.41
N ARG A 136 2.09 16.59 -13.51
CA ARG A 136 1.58 17.97 -13.65
C ARG A 136 0.74 18.17 -14.91
N ARG A 137 1.07 17.49 -16.01
CA ARG A 137 0.29 17.55 -17.27
C ARG A 137 -1.04 16.81 -17.17
N SER A 138 -1.17 15.81 -16.31
CA SER A 138 -2.44 15.06 -16.18
C SER A 138 -3.56 15.89 -15.55
N GLY A 139 -3.23 16.98 -14.85
CA GLY A 139 -4.21 17.85 -14.20
C GLY A 139 -4.95 17.15 -13.05
N HIS A 140 -4.23 16.30 -12.31
CA HIS A 140 -4.79 15.52 -11.22
C HIS A 140 -5.51 16.37 -10.15
N ALA A 141 -6.61 15.86 -9.59
CA ALA A 141 -7.51 16.59 -8.70
C ALA A 141 -7.03 16.69 -7.24
N ILE A 142 -6.17 15.78 -6.81
CA ILE A 142 -5.62 15.69 -5.44
C ILE A 142 -4.13 16.05 -5.43
N ASN A 143 -3.54 16.38 -4.29
CA ASN A 143 -2.09 16.54 -4.18
C ASN A 143 -1.39 15.18 -4.24
N ILE A 144 -0.18 15.13 -4.80
CA ILE A 144 0.65 13.92 -4.85
C ILE A 144 2.02 14.24 -4.24
N ALA A 145 2.41 13.48 -3.22
CA ALA A 145 3.72 13.55 -2.56
C ALA A 145 4.49 12.25 -2.82
N PRO A 146 5.32 12.18 -3.88
CA PRO A 146 5.90 10.92 -4.30
C PRO A 146 7.22 10.61 -3.58
N LEU A 147 7.41 9.34 -3.26
CA LEU A 147 8.67 8.72 -2.87
C LEU A 147 9.33 8.04 -4.07
N VAL A 148 10.61 7.68 -3.92
CA VAL A 148 11.32 6.84 -4.90
C VAL A 148 11.35 5.41 -4.37
N GLY A 149 10.88 4.47 -5.16
CA GLY A 149 10.94 3.06 -4.82
C GLY A 149 12.35 2.47 -4.97
N HIS A 150 12.85 1.81 -3.93
CA HIS A 150 14.09 1.03 -3.99
C HIS A 150 14.06 -0.08 -5.05
N GLY A 151 12.93 -0.78 -5.18
CA GLY A 151 12.70 -1.75 -6.26
C GLY A 151 12.82 -1.10 -7.64
N ALA A 152 12.26 0.09 -7.85
CA ALA A 152 12.43 0.86 -9.09
C ALA A 152 13.90 1.24 -9.35
N LEU A 153 14.68 1.58 -8.31
CA LEU A 153 16.12 1.82 -8.44
C LEU A 153 16.89 0.56 -8.85
N ARG A 154 16.57 -0.59 -8.24
CA ARG A 154 17.17 -1.88 -8.60
C ARG A 154 16.81 -2.27 -10.03
N LEU A 155 15.54 -2.20 -10.42
CA LEU A 155 15.10 -2.45 -11.79
C LEU A 155 15.86 -1.57 -12.78
N ALA A 156 15.93 -0.27 -12.53
CA ALA A 156 16.63 0.69 -13.40
C ALA A 156 18.11 0.37 -13.64
N VAL A 157 18.77 -0.37 -12.74
CA VAL A 157 20.21 -0.62 -12.78
C VAL A 157 20.57 -2.08 -13.08
N ALA A 158 19.83 -3.03 -12.53
CA ALA A 158 20.12 -4.45 -12.53
C ALA A 158 18.93 -5.34 -12.97
N GLY A 159 17.75 -4.77 -13.29
CA GLY A 159 16.54 -5.55 -13.56
C GLY A 159 16.14 -6.39 -12.34
N PHE A 160 15.64 -7.61 -12.59
CA PHE A 160 15.26 -8.59 -11.58
C PHE A 160 16.42 -9.44 -11.05
N ALA A 161 17.65 -8.90 -11.02
CA ALA A 161 18.79 -9.68 -10.56
C ALA A 161 18.63 -10.17 -9.11
N GLU A 162 18.62 -11.49 -8.93
CA GLU A 162 18.52 -12.22 -7.65
C GLU A 162 19.86 -12.31 -6.92
N ARG A 163 20.51 -11.15 -6.71
CA ARG A 163 21.83 -11.06 -6.07
C ARG A 163 22.04 -9.71 -5.41
N ALA A 164 23.08 -9.58 -4.59
CA ALA A 164 23.58 -8.27 -4.19
C ALA A 164 23.95 -7.43 -5.44
N VAL A 165 23.68 -6.12 -5.38
CA VAL A 165 24.16 -5.20 -6.41
C VAL A 165 25.67 -5.01 -6.28
N THR A 166 26.36 -4.85 -7.41
CA THR A 166 27.78 -4.49 -7.42
C THR A 166 27.97 -3.07 -6.92
N GLU A 167 29.17 -2.70 -6.48
CA GLU A 167 29.43 -1.31 -6.06
C GLU A 167 29.17 -0.28 -7.17
N VAL A 168 29.39 -0.64 -8.43
CA VAL A 168 29.13 0.25 -9.57
C VAL A 168 27.63 0.48 -9.74
N GLU A 169 26.85 -0.59 -9.58
CA GLU A 169 25.38 -0.54 -9.59
C GLU A 169 24.85 0.26 -8.39
N LEU A 170 25.35 0.02 -7.18
CA LEU A 170 24.99 0.80 -5.99
C LEU A 170 25.25 2.30 -6.18
N ARG A 171 26.46 2.67 -6.64
CA ARG A 171 26.79 4.07 -6.94
C ARG A 171 25.87 4.68 -8.00
N ARG A 172 25.35 3.87 -8.92
CA ARG A 172 24.37 4.32 -9.92
C ARG A 172 23.00 4.54 -9.30
N MET A 173 22.55 3.63 -8.43
CA MET A 173 21.31 3.78 -7.66
C MET A 173 21.35 5.03 -6.77
N GLU A 174 22.45 5.29 -6.07
CA GLU A 174 22.63 6.52 -5.27
C GLU A 174 22.48 7.79 -6.11
N ARG A 175 23.08 7.83 -7.30
CA ARG A 175 22.96 8.98 -8.22
C ARG A 175 21.53 9.18 -8.74
N LEU A 176 20.83 8.09 -9.05
CA LEU A 176 19.45 8.14 -9.50
C LEU A 176 18.54 8.64 -8.37
N LEU A 177 18.72 8.13 -7.15
CA LEU A 177 18.00 8.56 -5.96
C LEU A 177 18.25 10.05 -5.65
N GLU A 178 19.51 10.48 -5.64
CA GLU A 178 19.87 11.89 -5.45
C GLU A 178 19.22 12.80 -6.51
N ALA A 179 19.23 12.39 -7.77
CA ALA A 179 18.58 13.15 -8.84
C ALA A 179 17.06 13.24 -8.66
N SER A 180 16.43 12.18 -8.16
CA SER A 180 14.99 12.14 -7.87
C SER A 180 14.61 13.01 -6.67
N LEU A 181 15.38 12.96 -5.58
CA LEU A 181 15.20 13.82 -4.40
C LEU A 181 15.35 15.30 -4.78
N ARG A 182 16.38 15.65 -5.56
CA ARG A 182 16.56 17.01 -6.11
C ARG A 182 15.44 17.43 -7.07
N ALA A 183 14.71 16.50 -7.67
CA ALA A 183 13.59 16.80 -8.57
C ALA A 183 12.28 17.05 -7.81
N GLY A 184 12.16 16.61 -6.56
CA GLY A 184 10.98 16.80 -5.71
C GLY A 184 10.41 15.51 -5.10
N ALA A 185 11.14 14.39 -5.10
CA ALA A 185 10.76 13.25 -4.28
C ALA A 185 10.90 13.60 -2.79
N HIS A 186 9.98 13.12 -1.95
CA HIS A 186 9.98 13.39 -0.51
C HIS A 186 10.80 12.38 0.31
N GLY A 187 11.34 11.36 -0.34
CA GLY A 187 12.06 10.28 0.33
C GLY A 187 12.23 9.05 -0.55
N MET A 188 12.47 7.92 0.09
CA MET A 188 12.57 6.61 -0.54
C MET A 188 11.70 5.61 0.21
N SER A 189 11.13 4.64 -0.51
CA SER A 189 10.51 3.46 0.09
C SER A 189 11.26 2.18 -0.25
N THR A 190 11.14 1.15 0.58
CA THR A 190 11.58 -0.22 0.29
C THR A 190 10.43 -1.21 0.33
N GLY A 191 10.55 -2.27 -0.48
CA GLY A 191 9.69 -3.45 -0.49
C GLY A 191 10.54 -4.68 -0.31
N LEU A 192 10.91 -4.97 0.94
CA LEU A 192 11.92 -5.99 1.23
C LEU A 192 11.35 -7.41 1.28
N VAL A 193 10.03 -7.55 1.21
CA VAL A 193 9.35 -8.86 1.03
C VAL A 193 9.23 -9.25 -0.45
N TYR A 194 9.32 -8.29 -1.37
CA TYR A 194 9.09 -8.50 -2.80
C TYR A 194 10.37 -8.39 -3.63
N PRO A 195 10.48 -9.15 -4.73
CA PRO A 195 11.46 -8.87 -5.76
C PRO A 195 11.27 -7.48 -6.39
N PRO A 196 12.35 -6.84 -6.85
CA PRO A 196 13.75 -7.25 -6.65
C PRO A 196 14.31 -6.83 -5.27
N GLY A 197 13.50 -6.19 -4.42
CA GLY A 197 13.94 -5.61 -3.14
C GLY A 197 14.37 -6.64 -2.09
N CYS A 198 13.76 -7.82 -2.08
CA CYS A 198 14.06 -8.90 -1.14
C CYS A 198 15.49 -9.43 -1.23
N PHE A 199 16.17 -9.23 -2.37
CA PHE A 199 17.58 -9.60 -2.59
C PHE A 199 18.59 -8.55 -2.12
N ALA A 200 18.13 -7.42 -1.58
CA ALA A 200 19.01 -6.39 -1.04
C ALA A 200 19.45 -6.73 0.38
N ASP A 201 20.75 -6.61 0.64
CA ASP A 201 21.30 -6.64 1.99
C ASP A 201 21.08 -5.31 2.72
N THR A 202 21.27 -5.31 4.03
CA THR A 202 21.10 -4.12 4.87
C THR A 202 22.11 -3.01 4.52
N GLN A 203 23.29 -3.32 3.96
CA GLN A 203 24.29 -2.31 3.60
C GLN A 203 23.90 -1.53 2.34
N GLU A 204 23.30 -2.20 1.36
CA GLU A 204 22.68 -1.58 0.18
C GLU A 204 21.63 -0.56 0.61
N VAL A 205 20.69 -0.98 1.47
CA VAL A 205 19.61 -0.10 1.95
C VAL A 205 20.18 1.06 2.78
N LEU A 206 21.14 0.79 3.68
CA LEU A 206 21.79 1.82 4.49
C LEU A 206 22.48 2.90 3.65
N ALA A 207 23.18 2.50 2.58
CA ALA A 207 23.83 3.44 1.67
C ALA A 207 22.82 4.40 1.03
N LEU A 208 21.67 3.88 0.60
CA LEU A 208 20.59 4.68 0.02
C LEU A 208 19.89 5.56 1.07
N CYS A 209 19.63 5.05 2.28
CA CYS A 209 19.07 5.85 3.37
C CYS A 209 19.99 7.03 3.73
N ARG A 210 21.32 6.88 3.64
CA ARG A 210 22.26 8.01 3.81
C ARG A 210 22.15 9.06 2.70
N VAL A 211 21.71 8.69 1.49
CA VAL A 211 21.34 9.67 0.45
C VAL A 211 20.06 10.39 0.87
N VAL A 212 19.03 9.66 1.29
CA VAL A 212 17.75 10.23 1.77
C VAL A 212 17.99 11.26 2.89
N ALA A 213 18.77 10.89 3.91
CA ALA A 213 19.08 11.76 5.04
C ALA A 213 19.76 13.07 4.63
N ARG A 214 20.70 13.04 3.66
CA ARG A 214 21.37 14.24 3.11
C ARG A 214 20.40 15.22 2.43
N HIS A 215 19.22 14.74 2.04
CA HIS A 215 18.18 15.53 1.40
C HIS A 215 16.97 15.80 2.32
N HIS A 216 17.07 15.47 3.63
CA HIS A 216 15.99 15.62 4.60
C HIS A 216 14.69 14.89 4.19
N GLY A 217 14.82 13.78 3.46
CA GLY A 217 13.69 12.94 3.07
C GLY A 217 13.36 11.88 4.12
N ILE A 218 12.25 11.17 3.91
CA ILE A 218 11.80 10.06 4.75
C ILE A 218 12.18 8.70 4.16
N TYR A 219 12.39 7.71 5.03
CA TYR A 219 12.55 6.30 4.67
C TYR A 219 11.30 5.53 5.04
N ALA A 220 10.52 5.10 4.04
CA ALA A 220 9.37 4.22 4.24
C ALA A 220 9.76 2.76 3.97
N SER A 221 9.18 1.80 4.67
CA SER A 221 9.48 0.39 4.43
C SER A 221 8.27 -0.50 4.59
N HIS A 222 7.90 -1.17 3.49
CA HIS A 222 7.35 -2.51 3.58
C HIS A 222 8.49 -3.44 3.98
N VAL A 223 8.49 -3.77 5.26
CA VAL A 223 9.57 -4.50 5.94
C VAL A 223 9.76 -5.91 5.38
N ARG A 224 10.95 -6.47 5.61
CA ARG A 224 11.40 -7.74 5.03
C ARG A 224 10.54 -8.95 5.39
N GLY A 225 9.83 -8.89 6.51
CA GLY A 225 8.93 -9.95 6.93
C GLY A 225 7.80 -9.36 7.76
N GLU A 226 6.60 -9.89 7.55
CA GLU A 226 5.37 -9.39 8.18
C GLU A 226 4.66 -10.45 9.03
N ARG A 227 5.26 -11.64 9.09
CA ARG A 227 4.77 -12.82 9.79
C ARG A 227 5.76 -13.22 10.88
N GLU A 228 6.41 -14.37 10.76
CA GLU A 228 7.27 -14.98 11.76
C GLU A 228 8.43 -14.07 12.17
N THR A 229 8.94 -13.28 11.22
CA THR A 229 10.12 -12.42 11.37
C THR A 229 9.80 -10.94 11.58
N ILE A 230 8.53 -10.57 11.83
CA ILE A 230 8.09 -9.17 11.82
C ILE A 230 8.90 -8.26 12.76
N LEU A 231 9.16 -8.68 14.00
CA LEU A 231 9.95 -7.85 14.93
C LEU A 231 11.39 -7.67 14.45
N THR A 232 11.99 -8.69 13.83
CA THR A 232 13.34 -8.57 13.26
C THR A 232 13.34 -7.59 12.09
N ALA A 233 12.30 -7.63 11.26
CA ALA A 233 12.17 -6.75 10.10
C ALA A 233 11.87 -5.29 10.51
N VAL A 234 11.09 -5.07 11.56
CA VAL A 234 10.87 -3.74 12.15
C VAL A 234 12.16 -3.21 12.78
N ALA A 235 12.93 -4.05 13.49
CA ALA A 235 14.25 -3.67 14.00
C ALA A 235 15.19 -3.22 12.87
N GLU A 236 15.25 -3.98 11.77
CA GLU A 236 16.05 -3.62 10.59
C GLU A 236 15.72 -2.21 10.10
N ALA A 237 14.43 -1.89 9.92
CA ALA A 237 14.01 -0.56 9.45
C ALA A 237 14.39 0.57 10.42
N LEU A 238 14.19 0.36 11.74
CA LEU A 238 14.52 1.35 12.76
C LEU A 238 16.03 1.56 12.89
N ASP A 239 16.82 0.49 12.81
CA ASP A 239 18.29 0.54 12.87
C ASP A 239 18.86 1.24 11.64
N LEU A 240 18.31 0.99 10.45
CA LEU A 240 18.64 1.70 9.22
C LEU A 240 18.38 3.21 9.35
N GLY A 241 17.19 3.58 9.83
CA GLY A 241 16.84 4.98 10.07
C GLY A 241 17.77 5.68 11.06
N ARG A 242 18.08 5.01 12.18
CA ARG A 242 19.00 5.51 13.19
C ARG A 242 20.42 5.66 12.65
N ALA A 243 20.92 4.67 11.91
CA ALA A 243 22.27 4.68 11.36
C ALA A 243 22.45 5.68 10.20
N ALA A 244 21.39 5.94 9.44
CA ALA A 244 21.40 6.90 8.34
C ALA A 244 21.09 8.34 8.80
N GLY A 245 20.31 8.50 9.88
CA GLY A 245 19.81 9.79 10.35
C GLY A 245 18.61 10.31 9.55
N CYS A 246 17.72 9.42 9.10
CA CYS A 246 16.47 9.79 8.42
C CYS A 246 15.23 9.33 9.22
N PRO A 247 14.10 10.07 9.14
CA PRO A 247 12.82 9.61 9.67
C PRO A 247 12.39 8.27 9.04
N VAL A 248 11.67 7.45 9.81
CA VAL A 248 11.23 6.11 9.40
C VAL A 248 9.70 6.01 9.41
N GLN A 249 9.13 5.52 8.32
CA GLN A 249 7.73 5.11 8.24
C GLN A 249 7.66 3.59 8.03
N VAL A 250 7.17 2.85 9.02
CA VAL A 250 6.93 1.41 8.87
C VAL A 250 5.55 1.22 8.24
N SER A 251 5.53 0.67 7.03
CA SER A 251 4.30 0.59 6.24
C SER A 251 3.42 -0.58 6.66
N HIS A 252 2.08 -0.36 6.65
CA HIS A 252 1.00 -1.33 6.85
C HIS A 252 1.37 -2.46 7.82
N ASN A 253 1.77 -2.05 9.03
CA ASN A 253 2.55 -2.86 9.96
C ASN A 253 1.72 -3.73 10.93
N ALA A 254 0.46 -4.01 10.62
CA ALA A 254 -0.29 -5.04 11.32
C ALA A 254 0.41 -6.39 11.13
N PRO A 255 0.69 -7.15 12.21
CA PRO A 255 1.19 -8.51 12.07
C PRO A 255 0.22 -9.38 11.31
N LYS A 256 0.76 -10.10 10.31
CA LYS A 256 0.03 -10.98 9.42
C LYS A 256 0.04 -12.40 9.97
N TRP A 257 -0.84 -13.25 9.45
CA TRP A 257 -1.02 -14.62 9.91
C TRP A 257 0.30 -15.41 9.93
N GLY A 258 0.69 -15.93 11.10
CA GLY A 258 1.99 -16.59 11.32
C GLY A 258 2.95 -15.78 12.17
N ALA A 259 2.68 -14.50 12.43
CA ALA A 259 3.44 -13.71 13.39
C ALA A 259 3.26 -14.24 14.83
N PRO A 260 4.36 -14.40 15.60
CA PRO A 260 4.28 -14.83 17.00
C PRO A 260 3.75 -13.74 17.93
N GLU A 261 3.92 -12.48 17.55
CA GLU A 261 3.64 -11.30 18.37
C GLU A 261 2.56 -10.43 17.72
N ASP A 262 1.85 -9.64 18.54
CA ASP A 262 0.78 -8.77 18.08
C ASP A 262 1.24 -7.33 17.82
N ALA A 263 0.32 -6.48 17.34
CA ALA A 263 0.67 -5.11 16.96
C ALA A 263 1.21 -4.27 18.12
N ALA A 264 0.93 -4.62 19.39
CA ALA A 264 1.46 -3.89 20.53
C ALA A 264 2.98 -4.06 20.64
N ALA A 265 3.53 -5.22 20.26
CA ALA A 265 4.98 -5.44 20.21
C ALA A 265 5.66 -4.54 19.18
N ASN A 266 5.09 -4.45 17.96
CA ASN A 266 5.58 -3.56 16.91
C ASN A 266 5.56 -2.09 17.36
N LEU A 267 4.43 -1.65 17.91
CA LEU A 267 4.25 -0.29 18.43
C LEU A 267 5.24 0.01 19.56
N GLY A 268 5.49 -0.94 20.46
CA GLY A 268 6.47 -0.80 21.53
C GLY A 268 7.88 -0.55 21.01
N MET A 269 8.29 -1.20 19.91
CA MET A 269 9.59 -0.96 19.28
C MET A 269 9.68 0.45 18.66
N ILE A 270 8.62 0.91 18.01
CA ILE A 270 8.58 2.25 17.40
C ILE A 270 8.58 3.32 18.50
N GLU A 271 7.81 3.14 19.57
CA GLU A 271 7.81 4.03 20.73
C GLU A 271 9.19 4.13 21.38
N GLU A 272 9.88 3.01 21.59
CA GLU A 272 11.22 3.01 22.16
C GLU A 272 12.21 3.72 21.24
N ALA A 273 12.11 3.51 19.93
CA ALA A 273 12.94 4.23 18.96
C ALA A 273 12.70 5.75 19.02
N ARG A 274 11.45 6.20 19.17
CA ARG A 274 11.10 7.62 19.36
C ARG A 274 11.64 8.18 20.67
N ARG A 275 11.54 7.44 21.77
CA ARG A 275 12.16 7.83 23.06
C ARG A 275 13.68 7.96 22.93
N GLY A 276 14.29 7.14 22.09
CA GLY A 276 15.70 7.22 21.70
C GLY A 276 16.07 8.33 20.70
N GLY A 277 15.10 9.15 20.27
CA GLY A 277 15.33 10.31 19.39
C GLY A 277 15.18 10.05 17.89
N LEU A 278 14.79 8.85 17.46
CA LEU A 278 14.45 8.58 16.06
C LEU A 278 13.04 9.08 15.75
N ASP A 279 12.85 9.86 14.69
CA ASP A 279 11.49 10.15 14.20
C ASP A 279 10.95 8.93 13.46
N ALA A 280 10.14 8.12 14.15
CA ALA A 280 9.57 6.88 13.62
C ALA A 280 8.05 6.85 13.78
N THR A 281 7.35 6.40 12.75
CA THR A 281 5.88 6.25 12.70
C THR A 281 5.50 5.00 11.92
N THR A 282 4.22 4.64 11.94
CA THR A 282 3.67 3.52 11.17
C THR A 282 2.36 3.92 10.49
N ASP A 283 1.94 3.15 9.50
CA ASP A 283 0.58 3.22 8.95
C ASP A 283 -0.02 1.82 8.87
N ASN A 284 -1.35 1.75 8.70
CA ASN A 284 -2.07 0.53 8.32
C ASN A 284 -3.47 0.88 7.80
N ASP A 285 -3.95 0.07 6.86
CA ASP A 285 -5.36 0.03 6.48
C ASP A 285 -6.22 -0.66 7.54
N VAL A 286 -7.54 -0.62 7.43
CA VAL A 286 -8.43 -1.25 8.40
C VAL A 286 -9.10 -2.53 7.91
N HIS A 287 -8.55 -3.13 6.86
CA HIS A 287 -9.03 -4.37 6.29
C HIS A 287 -8.25 -5.56 6.84
N ARG A 288 -8.97 -6.67 7.02
CA ARG A 288 -8.37 -7.93 7.49
C ARG A 288 -7.88 -8.81 6.36
N ASP A 289 -8.35 -8.50 5.16
CA ASP A 289 -8.33 -9.37 4.01
C ASP A 289 -7.85 -8.65 2.75
N LEU A 290 -7.32 -9.45 1.83
CA LEU A 290 -6.90 -9.05 0.50
C LEU A 290 -7.51 -10.02 -0.51
N ALA A 291 -7.83 -9.55 -1.71
CA ALA A 291 -8.43 -10.35 -2.76
C ALA A 291 -7.51 -10.65 -3.96
N PRO A 292 -6.38 -11.37 -3.79
CA PRO A 292 -5.55 -11.73 -4.92
C PRO A 292 -6.14 -12.93 -5.68
N ARG A 293 -5.64 -13.18 -6.90
CA ARG A 293 -5.77 -14.50 -7.52
C ARG A 293 -5.12 -15.56 -6.63
N PHE A 294 -5.65 -16.77 -6.62
CA PHE A 294 -5.09 -17.85 -5.78
C PHE A 294 -3.62 -18.12 -6.08
N SER A 295 -3.22 -18.14 -7.36
CA SER A 295 -1.83 -18.33 -7.77
C SER A 295 -0.88 -17.31 -7.15
N ARG A 296 -1.32 -16.08 -6.87
CA ARG A 296 -0.48 -15.03 -6.26
C ARG A 296 -0.03 -15.35 -4.84
N ALA A 297 -0.66 -16.30 -4.15
CA ALA A 297 -0.20 -16.78 -2.84
C ALA A 297 0.91 -17.85 -2.95
N LEU A 298 1.33 -18.22 -4.16
CA LEU A 298 2.44 -19.12 -4.42
C LEU A 298 3.79 -18.35 -4.47
N PRO A 299 4.94 -19.04 -4.31
CA PRO A 299 6.25 -18.41 -4.31
C PRO A 299 6.57 -17.71 -5.62
N GLN A 300 7.40 -16.67 -5.59
CA GLN A 300 7.71 -15.84 -6.75
C GLN A 300 8.11 -16.63 -8.01
N PRO A 301 8.96 -17.67 -7.96
CA PRO A 301 9.34 -18.41 -9.17
C PRO A 301 8.14 -19.00 -9.93
N VAL A 302 7.03 -19.26 -9.24
CA VAL A 302 5.76 -19.70 -9.85
C VAL A 302 5.01 -18.53 -10.49
N LEU A 303 5.11 -17.32 -9.92
CA LEU A 303 4.46 -16.11 -10.43
C LEU A 303 5.10 -15.56 -11.71
N ASP A 304 6.36 -15.93 -11.96
CA ASP A 304 7.12 -15.58 -13.17
C ASP A 304 6.83 -16.52 -14.34
N LEU A 305 6.13 -17.64 -14.10
CA LEU A 305 5.69 -18.55 -15.15
C LEU A 305 4.61 -17.90 -16.00
N ASP A 306 4.62 -18.21 -17.29
CA ASP A 306 3.44 -17.96 -18.11
C ASP A 306 2.28 -18.89 -17.72
N HIS A 307 1.09 -18.57 -18.23
CA HIS A 307 -0.13 -19.29 -17.92
C HIS A 307 -0.05 -20.80 -18.20
N GLU A 308 0.50 -21.18 -19.35
CA GLU A 308 0.59 -22.58 -19.75
C GLU A 308 1.55 -23.35 -18.83
N ALA A 309 2.69 -22.76 -18.49
CA ALA A 309 3.66 -23.35 -17.59
C ALA A 309 3.15 -23.46 -16.15
N LEU A 310 2.38 -22.47 -15.67
CA LEU A 310 1.71 -22.53 -14.36
C LEU A 310 0.75 -23.73 -14.30
N ILE A 311 -0.16 -23.83 -15.27
CA ILE A 311 -1.14 -24.92 -15.31
C ILE A 311 -0.45 -26.28 -15.46
N ALA A 312 0.60 -26.38 -16.28
CA ALA A 312 1.39 -27.60 -16.43
C ALA A 312 2.07 -28.02 -15.11
N LEU A 313 2.69 -27.08 -14.40
CA LEU A 313 3.33 -27.34 -13.11
C LEU A 313 2.32 -27.84 -12.07
N LEU A 314 1.17 -27.19 -11.98
CA LEU A 314 0.13 -27.54 -11.00
C LEU A 314 -0.62 -28.84 -11.35
N SER A 315 -0.60 -29.23 -12.63
CA SER A 315 -1.19 -30.50 -13.10
C SER A 315 -0.25 -31.69 -12.91
N ASP A 316 1.05 -31.47 -12.78
CA ASP A 316 2.03 -32.54 -12.58
C ASP A 316 2.12 -32.95 -11.09
N PRO A 317 1.87 -34.22 -10.73
CA PRO A 317 1.84 -34.66 -9.34
C PRO A 317 3.17 -34.51 -8.58
N GLU A 318 4.30 -34.68 -9.26
CA GLU A 318 5.62 -34.58 -8.62
C GLU A 318 6.02 -33.12 -8.42
N ALA A 319 5.82 -32.29 -9.45
CA ALA A 319 6.13 -30.87 -9.41
C ALA A 319 5.27 -30.13 -8.37
N ARG A 320 3.95 -30.37 -8.33
CA ARG A 320 3.09 -29.74 -7.33
C ARG A 320 3.38 -30.20 -5.89
N ALA A 321 3.83 -31.45 -5.70
CA ALA A 321 4.27 -31.93 -4.39
C ALA A 321 5.60 -31.30 -3.96
N ALA A 322 6.50 -31.01 -4.90
CA ALA A 322 7.70 -30.22 -4.64
C ALA A 322 7.35 -28.76 -4.27
N LEU A 323 6.47 -28.12 -5.03
CA LEU A 323 5.96 -26.77 -4.74
C LEU A 323 5.33 -26.68 -3.36
N LYS A 324 4.47 -27.65 -3.00
CA LYS A 324 3.85 -27.70 -1.66
C LYS A 324 4.89 -27.71 -0.55
N ARG A 325 5.99 -28.47 -0.70
CA ARG A 325 7.10 -28.45 0.27
C ARG A 325 7.79 -27.10 0.32
N GLU A 326 8.05 -26.47 -0.83
CA GLU A 326 8.66 -25.15 -0.90
C GLU A 326 7.83 -24.08 -0.19
N VAL A 327 6.51 -24.07 -0.38
CA VAL A 327 5.60 -23.14 0.31
C VAL A 327 5.63 -23.32 1.83
N LEU A 328 5.72 -24.57 2.29
CA LEU A 328 5.76 -24.87 3.73
C LEU A 328 7.11 -24.53 4.35
N ASP A 329 8.21 -24.85 3.65
CA ASP A 329 9.58 -24.60 4.10
C ASP A 329 9.90 -23.09 4.11
N GLU A 330 9.52 -22.38 3.05
CA GLU A 330 9.67 -20.93 2.84
C GLU A 330 11.07 -20.38 3.23
N THR A 331 11.98 -20.37 2.27
CA THR A 331 13.39 -19.96 2.49
C THR A 331 13.59 -18.45 2.57
N LEU A 332 12.69 -17.66 1.97
CA LEU A 332 12.61 -16.20 2.09
C LEU A 332 11.21 -15.82 2.56
N PRO A 333 11.04 -14.82 3.44
CA PRO A 333 9.71 -14.41 3.85
C PRO A 333 8.86 -13.98 2.64
N GLY A 334 7.74 -14.66 2.40
CA GLY A 334 6.74 -14.26 1.43
C GLY A 334 5.75 -13.22 1.99
N PRO A 335 4.92 -12.61 1.13
CA PRO A 335 3.96 -11.59 1.52
C PRO A 335 3.00 -12.07 2.61
N GLY A 336 2.44 -11.12 3.37
CA GLY A 336 1.52 -11.38 4.48
C GLY A 336 0.41 -12.39 4.18
N TYR A 337 -0.30 -12.22 3.07
CA TYR A 337 -1.45 -13.07 2.71
C TYR A 337 -1.06 -14.50 2.34
N ALA A 338 0.18 -14.76 1.90
CA ALA A 338 0.66 -16.12 1.66
C ALA A 338 0.78 -16.93 2.97
N GLY A 339 0.81 -16.24 4.13
CA GLY A 339 0.83 -16.86 5.44
C GLY A 339 -0.36 -17.77 5.72
N VAL A 340 -1.57 -17.44 5.25
CA VAL A 340 -2.72 -18.33 5.48
C VAL A 340 -2.58 -19.66 4.72
N VAL A 341 -1.94 -19.65 3.55
CA VAL A 341 -1.65 -20.88 2.78
C VAL A 341 -0.53 -21.66 3.45
N ARG A 342 0.60 -21.01 3.79
CA ARG A 342 1.73 -21.64 4.48
C ARG A 342 1.31 -22.33 5.78
N HIS A 343 0.45 -21.68 6.56
CA HIS A 343 0.00 -22.19 7.87
C HIS A 343 -1.23 -23.10 7.78
N GLY A 344 -1.64 -23.51 6.58
CA GLY A 344 -2.76 -24.43 6.38
C GLY A 344 -4.13 -23.87 6.79
N ARG A 345 -4.28 -22.55 6.86
CA ARG A 345 -5.52 -21.85 7.21
C ARG A 345 -6.44 -21.65 6.01
N PHE A 346 -6.72 -22.75 5.32
CA PHE A 346 -7.65 -22.78 4.18
C PHE A 346 -9.10 -22.48 4.58
N ASP A 347 -9.42 -22.46 5.88
CA ASP A 347 -10.67 -21.93 6.43
C ASP A 347 -10.80 -20.41 6.29
N ARG A 348 -9.66 -19.72 6.11
CA ARG A 348 -9.57 -18.25 5.94
C ARG A 348 -9.33 -17.82 4.49
N VAL A 349 -9.43 -18.75 3.55
CA VAL A 349 -9.35 -18.49 2.10
C VAL A 349 -10.73 -18.75 1.51
N ILE A 350 -11.49 -17.68 1.25
CA ILE A 350 -12.87 -17.75 0.76
C ILE A 350 -12.88 -17.45 -0.74
N VAL A 351 -13.52 -18.29 -1.55
CA VAL A 351 -13.66 -18.03 -2.98
C VAL A 351 -14.54 -16.80 -3.19
N PHE A 352 -13.96 -15.74 -3.74
CA PHE A 352 -14.66 -14.49 -4.05
C PHE A 352 -15.23 -14.50 -5.47
N HIS A 353 -14.37 -14.84 -6.44
CA HIS A 353 -14.75 -14.99 -7.84
C HIS A 353 -14.25 -16.34 -8.37
N ALA A 354 -15.13 -16.97 -9.13
CA ALA A 354 -14.91 -18.23 -9.86
C ALA A 354 -15.72 -18.12 -11.15
N GLY A 355 -15.05 -18.22 -12.30
CA GLY A 355 -15.64 -18.05 -13.62
C GLY A 355 -16.32 -19.33 -14.10
N ARG A 356 -15.67 -20.48 -13.93
CA ARG A 356 -16.14 -21.78 -14.45
C ARG A 356 -17.09 -22.47 -13.49
N HIS A 357 -16.87 -22.34 -12.18
CA HIS A 357 -17.69 -22.95 -11.14
C HIS A 357 -18.26 -21.88 -10.16
N PRO A 358 -19.30 -21.11 -10.56
CA PRO A 358 -19.88 -20.04 -9.72
C PRO A 358 -20.43 -20.49 -8.38
N GLU A 359 -20.78 -21.77 -8.23
CA GLU A 359 -21.25 -22.39 -6.99
C GLU A 359 -20.18 -22.45 -5.89
N LEU A 360 -18.90 -22.24 -6.23
CA LEU A 360 -17.81 -22.17 -5.26
C LEU A 360 -17.80 -20.85 -4.48
N ARG A 361 -18.44 -19.79 -5.02
CA ARG A 361 -18.40 -18.45 -4.44
C ARG A 361 -18.99 -18.41 -3.02
N GLY A 362 -18.28 -17.76 -2.12
CA GLY A 362 -18.62 -17.65 -0.70
C GLY A 362 -18.23 -18.87 0.14
N ARG A 363 -17.65 -19.92 -0.45
CA ARG A 363 -17.17 -21.11 0.27
C ARG A 363 -15.69 -20.97 0.61
N SER A 364 -15.29 -21.50 1.77
CA SER A 364 -13.87 -21.62 2.10
C SER A 364 -13.23 -22.81 1.37
N VAL A 365 -11.93 -22.74 1.11
CA VAL A 365 -11.17 -23.86 0.55
C VAL A 365 -11.24 -25.08 1.47
N ALA A 366 -11.24 -24.88 2.79
CA ALA A 366 -11.40 -25.98 3.75
C ALA A 366 -12.76 -26.68 3.63
N ASP A 367 -13.86 -25.94 3.42
CA ASP A 367 -15.19 -26.53 3.24
C ASP A 367 -15.29 -27.32 1.93
N ILE A 368 -14.67 -26.80 0.86
CA ILE A 368 -14.61 -27.48 -0.44
C ILE A 368 -13.82 -28.79 -0.32
N ALA A 369 -12.66 -28.75 0.35
CA ALA A 369 -11.83 -29.92 0.59
C ALA A 369 -12.54 -30.98 1.45
N ALA A 370 -13.25 -30.56 2.49
CA ALA A 370 -14.03 -31.44 3.35
C ALA A 370 -15.15 -32.16 2.58
N GLU A 371 -15.85 -31.48 1.67
CA GLU A 371 -16.87 -32.10 0.82
C GLU A 371 -16.25 -33.09 -0.19
N ARG A 372 -15.11 -32.73 -0.78
CA ARG A 372 -14.38 -33.58 -1.74
C ARG A 372 -13.67 -34.77 -1.09
N GLY A 373 -13.45 -34.73 0.22
CA GLY A 373 -12.64 -35.72 0.93
C GLY A 373 -11.14 -35.66 0.57
N THR A 374 -10.65 -34.47 0.21
CA THR A 374 -9.28 -34.20 -0.24
C THR A 374 -8.50 -33.37 0.76
N ASP A 375 -7.17 -33.32 0.62
CA ASP A 375 -6.32 -32.41 1.40
C ASP A 375 -6.63 -30.94 1.02
N PRO A 376 -6.73 -30.01 1.99
CA PRO A 376 -7.04 -28.61 1.69
C PRO A 376 -6.02 -27.89 0.81
N PHE A 377 -4.72 -28.20 0.94
CA PHE A 377 -3.70 -27.60 0.09
C PHE A 377 -3.81 -28.16 -1.33
N ASP A 378 -3.99 -29.47 -1.47
CA ASP A 378 -4.15 -30.06 -2.79
C ASP A 378 -5.41 -29.53 -3.47
N THR A 379 -6.50 -29.35 -2.71
CA THR A 379 -7.73 -28.68 -3.16
C THR A 379 -7.46 -27.24 -3.60
N PHE A 380 -6.68 -26.47 -2.84
CA PHE A 380 -6.29 -25.11 -3.23
C PHE A 380 -5.62 -25.06 -4.60
N LEU A 381 -4.68 -25.97 -4.85
CA LEU A 381 -3.97 -26.06 -6.14
C LEU A 381 -4.87 -26.60 -7.26
N ASP A 382 -5.76 -27.55 -6.96
CA ASP A 382 -6.74 -28.07 -7.92
C ASP A 382 -7.68 -26.97 -8.41
N LEU A 383 -8.16 -26.12 -7.49
CA LEU A 383 -9.03 -25.00 -7.82
C LEU A 383 -8.38 -24.00 -8.78
N ILE A 384 -7.05 -23.77 -8.68
CA ILE A 384 -6.32 -22.93 -9.64
C ILE A 384 -6.38 -23.55 -11.04
N VAL A 385 -6.19 -24.87 -11.16
CA VAL A 385 -6.23 -25.59 -12.44
C VAL A 385 -7.65 -25.65 -13.00
N GLU A 386 -8.64 -25.98 -12.16
CA GLU A 386 -10.05 -26.10 -12.54
C GLU A 386 -10.61 -24.78 -13.10
N GLU A 387 -10.27 -23.67 -12.45
CA GLU A 387 -10.65 -22.31 -12.85
C GLU A 387 -9.73 -21.68 -13.89
N ASP A 388 -8.68 -22.37 -14.33
CA ASP A 388 -7.72 -21.85 -15.33
C ASP A 388 -7.13 -20.50 -14.89
N ASP A 389 -6.65 -20.47 -13.65
CA ASP A 389 -6.09 -19.31 -12.95
C ASP A 389 -7.00 -18.07 -12.87
N ASP A 390 -8.31 -18.20 -13.12
CA ASP A 390 -9.26 -17.09 -13.01
C ASP A 390 -9.82 -16.91 -11.58
N LEU A 391 -9.36 -17.72 -10.61
CA LEU A 391 -9.91 -17.74 -9.26
C LEU A 391 -9.37 -16.61 -8.39
N VAL A 392 -10.26 -15.81 -7.80
CA VAL A 392 -9.92 -14.77 -6.80
C VAL A 392 -10.46 -15.18 -5.44
N GLY A 393 -9.65 -15.03 -4.39
CA GLY A 393 -10.07 -15.37 -3.03
C GLY A 393 -9.94 -14.20 -2.08
N LEU A 394 -10.82 -14.10 -1.09
CA LEU A 394 -10.60 -13.28 0.11
C LEU A 394 -9.71 -14.06 1.07
N PHE A 395 -8.49 -13.59 1.27
CA PHE A 395 -7.52 -14.16 2.20
C PHE A 395 -7.62 -13.34 3.49
N ASP A 396 -8.24 -13.85 4.56
CA ASP A 396 -8.32 -13.17 5.87
C ASP A 396 -7.05 -13.42 6.68
N TYR A 397 -6.07 -12.53 6.50
CA TYR A 397 -4.67 -12.71 6.90
C TYR A 397 -4.23 -11.80 8.04
N ILE A 398 -5.11 -10.94 8.55
CA ILE A 398 -4.85 -10.05 9.69
C ILE A 398 -5.92 -10.27 10.76
N GLU A 399 -5.49 -10.42 12.01
CA GLU A 399 -6.42 -10.47 13.13
C GLU A 399 -6.88 -9.06 13.52
N GLU A 400 -8.20 -8.88 13.71
CA GLU A 400 -8.82 -7.58 13.98
C GLU A 400 -8.25 -6.85 15.20
N LYS A 401 -7.80 -7.60 16.22
CA LYS A 401 -7.15 -7.03 17.40
C LYS A 401 -5.92 -6.19 17.05
N ASN A 402 -5.20 -6.54 16.00
CA ASN A 402 -4.00 -5.83 15.54
C ASN A 402 -4.38 -4.48 14.92
N ILE A 403 -5.43 -4.47 14.08
CA ILE A 403 -5.97 -3.25 13.48
C ILE A 403 -6.44 -2.29 14.57
N ARG A 404 -7.21 -2.78 15.56
CA ARG A 404 -7.67 -1.95 16.68
C ARG A 404 -6.53 -1.36 17.49
N ALA A 405 -5.49 -2.15 17.79
CA ALA A 405 -4.32 -1.66 18.52
C ALA A 405 -3.58 -0.56 17.75
N LEU A 406 -3.44 -0.71 16.43
CA LEU A 406 -2.83 0.31 15.57
C LEU A 406 -3.68 1.59 15.55
N LEU A 407 -4.98 1.49 15.30
CA LEU A 407 -5.87 2.65 15.30
C LEU A 407 -5.81 3.45 16.60
N GLN A 408 -5.59 2.80 17.74
CA GLN A 408 -5.51 3.48 19.04
C GLN A 408 -4.16 4.14 19.32
N SER A 409 -3.14 3.88 18.49
CA SER A 409 -1.81 4.42 18.68
C SER A 409 -1.67 5.81 18.05
N PRO A 410 -1.12 6.81 18.76
CA PRO A 410 -0.77 8.10 18.16
C PRO A 410 0.40 8.00 17.16
N LEU A 411 1.04 6.84 17.04
CA LEU A 411 2.14 6.59 16.12
C LEU A 411 1.68 6.02 14.77
N ALA A 412 0.43 5.57 14.70
CA ALA A 412 -0.15 4.98 13.51
C ALA A 412 -0.99 6.00 12.75
N MET A 413 -0.80 6.05 11.44
CA MET A 413 -1.68 6.74 10.51
C MET A 413 -2.61 5.74 9.81
N ILE A 414 -3.82 6.20 9.48
CA ILE A 414 -4.73 5.46 8.61
C ILE A 414 -4.25 5.63 7.17
N SER A 415 -4.17 4.53 6.44
CA SER A 415 -3.81 4.52 5.02
C SER A 415 -4.71 3.60 4.23
N SER A 416 -4.91 3.86 2.94
CA SER A 416 -5.65 2.89 2.13
C SER A 416 -4.78 1.73 1.66
N ASP A 417 -3.48 1.90 1.44
CA ASP A 417 -2.72 0.94 0.61
C ASP A 417 -3.39 0.73 -0.77
N GLY A 418 -4.10 1.76 -1.22
CA GLY A 418 -4.99 1.72 -2.36
C GLY A 418 -4.43 2.40 -3.60
N LEU A 419 -5.19 2.24 -4.68
CA LEU A 419 -4.97 2.89 -5.97
C LEU A 419 -6.11 3.88 -6.22
N VAL A 420 -5.85 4.94 -6.97
CA VAL A 420 -6.94 5.62 -7.65
C VAL A 420 -7.46 4.70 -8.76
N MET A 421 -8.76 4.46 -8.78
CA MET A 421 -9.39 3.58 -9.78
C MET A 421 -10.58 4.26 -10.46
N ALA A 422 -11.19 3.59 -11.43
CA ALA A 422 -12.49 4.01 -11.94
C ALA A 422 -13.54 3.97 -10.81
N PRO A 423 -14.51 4.89 -10.79
CA PRO A 423 -15.66 4.78 -9.88
C PRO A 423 -16.35 3.42 -10.02
N PRO A 424 -16.96 2.85 -8.95
CA PRO A 424 -17.59 1.53 -9.01
C PRO A 424 -18.65 1.43 -10.12
N GLU A 425 -19.34 2.53 -10.42
CA GLU A 425 -20.38 2.58 -11.46
C GLU A 425 -19.82 2.46 -12.89
N GLN A 426 -18.49 2.61 -13.03
CA GLN A 426 -17.76 2.51 -14.29
C GLN A 426 -16.83 1.29 -14.33
N SER A 427 -16.73 0.54 -13.23
CA SER A 427 -15.96 -0.70 -13.21
C SER A 427 -16.76 -1.79 -13.94
N PRO A 428 -16.26 -2.34 -15.06
CA PRO A 428 -16.94 -3.39 -15.79
C PRO A 428 -16.84 -4.76 -15.12
N ASP A 429 -16.00 -4.89 -14.08
CA ASP A 429 -15.62 -6.16 -13.50
C ASP A 429 -16.03 -6.26 -12.00
N PRO A 430 -16.95 -7.18 -11.65
CA PRO A 430 -17.35 -7.42 -10.26
C PRO A 430 -16.24 -8.08 -9.41
N SER A 431 -15.11 -8.49 -10.00
CA SER A 431 -13.99 -9.14 -9.29
C SER A 431 -12.98 -8.17 -8.65
N VAL A 432 -13.07 -6.85 -8.92
CA VAL A 432 -12.16 -5.85 -8.34
C VAL A 432 -12.56 -5.55 -6.89
N TYR A 433 -12.23 -6.48 -5.99
CA TYR A 433 -12.33 -6.27 -4.55
C TYR A 433 -11.09 -5.52 -4.06
N TRP A 434 -11.20 -4.19 -3.97
CA TRP A 434 -10.18 -3.32 -3.39
C TRP A 434 -10.86 -2.36 -2.41
N PRO A 435 -11.34 -2.86 -1.25
CA PRO A 435 -12.21 -2.10 -0.37
C PRO A 435 -11.52 -0.83 0.14
N CYS A 436 -10.21 -0.90 0.35
CA CYS A 436 -9.40 0.23 0.78
C CYS A 436 -9.32 1.36 -0.26
N ALA A 437 -9.42 1.05 -1.57
CA ALA A 437 -9.43 2.08 -2.61
C ALA A 437 -10.76 2.87 -2.67
N TYR A 438 -11.85 2.35 -2.11
CA TYR A 438 -13.18 2.95 -2.20
C TYR A 438 -13.77 3.42 -0.87
N GLY A 439 -13.34 2.84 0.26
CA GLY A 439 -14.05 2.98 1.52
C GLY A 439 -13.20 3.02 2.78
N GLU A 440 -11.88 3.15 2.68
CA GLU A 440 -10.98 3.22 3.84
C GLU A 440 -11.43 4.29 4.85
N TYR A 441 -11.37 5.57 4.46
CA TYR A 441 -11.62 6.68 5.40
C TYR A 441 -13.06 6.73 5.90
N PRO A 442 -14.11 6.66 5.03
CA PRO A 442 -15.48 6.57 5.50
C PRO A 442 -15.73 5.33 6.37
N GLY A 443 -15.11 4.19 6.02
CA GLY A 443 -15.19 2.94 6.78
C GLY A 443 -14.61 3.09 8.19
N VAL A 444 -13.50 3.81 8.36
CA VAL A 444 -12.97 4.13 9.69
C VAL A 444 -13.95 4.98 10.49
N LEU A 445 -14.48 6.04 9.90
CA LEU A 445 -15.40 6.95 10.59
C LEU A 445 -16.72 6.26 10.97
N GLU A 446 -17.24 5.41 10.09
CA GLU A 446 -18.45 4.64 10.33
C GLU A 446 -18.22 3.55 11.37
N ARG A 447 -17.28 2.63 11.10
CA ARG A 447 -17.09 1.46 11.94
C ARG A 447 -16.37 1.80 13.23
N TYR A 448 -15.22 2.45 13.17
CA TYR A 448 -14.30 2.58 14.30
C TYR A 448 -14.44 3.88 15.11
N VAL A 449 -15.30 4.81 14.68
CA VAL A 449 -15.67 6.01 15.45
C VAL A 449 -17.14 5.95 15.88
N ARG A 450 -18.07 5.76 14.94
CA ARG A 450 -19.52 5.85 15.21
C ARG A 450 -20.08 4.57 15.83
N ASP A 451 -19.86 3.42 15.20
CA ASP A 451 -20.54 2.17 15.57
C ASP A 451 -19.78 1.41 16.65
N GLU A 452 -18.45 1.39 16.57
CA GLU A 452 -17.55 0.77 17.51
C GLU A 452 -16.49 1.80 17.94
N PRO A 453 -16.62 2.46 19.10
CA PRO A 453 -15.83 3.64 19.47
C PRO A 453 -14.38 3.28 19.89
N VAL A 454 -13.61 2.71 18.95
CA VAL A 454 -12.18 2.42 19.06
C VAL A 454 -11.39 3.72 19.01
N LEU A 455 -11.79 4.62 18.11
CA LEU A 455 -11.32 5.98 17.96
C LEU A 455 -12.35 6.97 18.53
N ARG A 456 -11.86 8.12 18.97
CA ARG A 456 -12.72 9.24 19.40
C ARG A 456 -12.29 10.50 18.64
N LEU A 457 -13.26 11.20 18.06
CA LEU A 457 -13.10 12.49 17.38
C LEU A 457 -13.57 13.66 18.25
#